data_AF-A0A6L3MIV8-F1
#
_entry.id   AF-A0A6L3MIV8-F1
#
_cell.length_a   1.000
_cell.length_b   1.000
_cell.length_c   1.000
_cell.angle_alpha   90.00
_cell.angle_beta   90.00
_cell.angle_gamma   90.00
#
_symmetry.space_group_name_H-M   'P 1'
#
loop_
_entity.id
_entity.type
_entity.pdbx_description
1 polymer ?
#
loop_
_entity_poly.entity_id
_entity_poly.type
_entity_poly.pdbx_seq_one_letter_code
_entity_poly.pdbx_strand_id
1 'polypeptide(L)' 'MAKDFNSQLVVDGYDEHIRKLIPGYELIHQQIQSILKLHLQENAHVLIIGCGTGYELNYLLAAHPNCTFTVTE' A
#
# COMPACT_ATOMS: atom_id res chain seq x y z
N MET A 1 -23.85 0.48 3.35
CA MET A 1 -23.57 -0.89 3.83
C MET A 1 -22.07 -1.09 3.81
N ALA A 2 -21.49 -1.69 4.86
CA ALA A 2 -20.09 -2.11 4.82
C ALA A 2 -19.93 -3.19 3.74
N LYS A 3 -18.78 -3.21 3.05
CA LYS A 3 -18.45 -4.26 2.09
C LYS A 3 -18.25 -5.58 2.85
N ASP A 4 -18.69 -6.70 2.27
CA ASP A 4 -18.37 -8.03 2.80
C ASP A 4 -16.99 -8.46 2.30
N PHE A 5 -15.98 -8.29 3.15
CA PHE A 5 -14.61 -8.66 2.83
C PHE A 5 -14.34 -10.17 2.88
N ASN A 6 -15.32 -11.01 3.26
CA ASN A 6 -15.23 -12.46 3.11
C ASN A 6 -15.68 -12.95 1.72
N SER A 7 -16.24 -12.07 0.89
CA SER A 7 -16.68 -12.40 -0.46
C SER A 7 -15.53 -12.30 -1.45
N GLN A 8 -15.23 -13.40 -2.15
CA GLN A 8 -14.19 -13.43 -3.18
C GLN A 8 -14.41 -12.35 -4.26
N LEU A 9 -15.68 -12.17 -4.68
CA LEU A 9 -16.06 -11.16 -5.66
C LEU A 9 -15.71 -9.73 -5.21
N VAL A 10 -15.85 -9.46 -3.91
CA VAL A 10 -15.56 -8.13 -3.34
C VAL A 10 -14.06 -7.89 -3.25
N VAL A 11 -13.28 -8.89 -2.81
CA VAL A 11 -11.83 -8.74 -2.64
C VAL A 11 -11.11 -8.67 -3.99
N ASP A 12 -11.50 -9.49 -4.98
CA ASP A 12 -10.88 -9.50 -6.32
C ASP A 12 -11.02 -8.15 -7.03
N GLY A 13 -12.18 -7.49 -6.87
CA GLY A 13 -12.47 -6.19 -7.48
C GLY A 13 -12.09 -4.98 -6.61
N TYR A 14 -11.57 -5.19 -5.40
CA TYR A 14 -11.39 -4.10 -4.44
C TYR A 14 -10.44 -3.03 -4.95
N ASP A 15 -9.32 -3.48 -5.50
CA ASP A 15 -8.24 -2.63 -5.99
C ASP A 15 -8.69 -1.70 -7.12
N GLU A 16 -9.45 -2.20 -8.09
CA GLU A 16 -9.99 -1.36 -9.16
C GLU A 16 -11.04 -0.39 -8.62
N HIS A 17 -11.84 -0.84 -7.66
CA HIS A 17 -12.92 -0.05 -7.10
C HIS A 17 -12.39 1.13 -6.27
N ILE A 18 -11.37 0.90 -5.43
CA ILE A 18 -10.84 1.95 -4.54
C ILE A 18 -10.21 3.11 -5.33
N ARG A 19 -9.56 2.81 -6.46
CA ARG A 19 -9.00 3.81 -7.39
C ARG A 19 -10.07 4.68 -8.05
N LYS A 20 -11.25 4.11 -8.34
CA LYS A 20 -12.39 4.87 -8.87
C LYS A 20 -13.04 5.75 -7.80
N LEU A 21 -12.94 5.35 -6.53
CA LEU A 21 -13.57 6.03 -5.40
C LEU A 21 -12.72 7.19 -4.85
N ILE A 22 -11.40 7.04 -4.81
CA ILE A 22 -10.47 8.04 -4.25
C ILE A 22 -9.75 8.77 -5.39
N PRO A 23 -10.11 10.03 -5.67
CA PRO A 23 -9.37 10.84 -6.63
C PRO A 23 -7.91 10.96 -6.21
N GLY A 24 -6.98 10.68 -7.13
CA GLY A 24 -5.55 10.77 -6.86
C GLY A 24 -4.99 9.64 -5.99
N TYR A 25 -5.68 8.50 -5.88
CA TYR A 25 -5.22 7.33 -5.14
C TYR A 25 -3.75 6.98 -5.43
N GLU A 26 -3.39 6.87 -6.71
CA GLU A 26 -2.02 6.57 -7.13
C GLU A 26 -1.05 7.73 -6.83
N LEU A 27 -1.50 8.98 -6.96
CA LEU A 27 -0.67 10.15 -6.70
C LEU A 27 -0.24 10.20 -5.23
N ILE A 28 -1.13 9.85 -4.30
CA ILE A 28 -0.81 9.80 -2.87
C ILE A 28 0.31 8.78 -2.61
N HIS A 29 0.20 7.56 -3.16
CA HIS A 29 1.25 6.55 -3.00
C HIS A 29 2.60 6.96 -3.64
N GLN A 30 2.57 7.67 -4.77
CA GLN A 30 3.78 8.23 -5.37
C GLN A 30 4.44 9.31 -4.49
N GLN A 31 3.64 10.15 -3.83
CA GLN A 31 4.14 11.16 -2.89
C GLN A 31 4.75 10.51 -1.65
N ILE A 32 4.09 9.49 -1.08
CA ILE A 32 4.63 8.70 0.04
C ILE A 32 6.01 8.13 -0.33
N GLN A 33 6.12 7.46 -1.48
CA GLN A 33 7.41 6.93 -1.94
C GLN A 33 8.47 8.02 -2.15
N SER A 34 8.09 9.19 -2.67
CA SER A 34 9.02 10.31 -2.85
C SER A 34 9.58 10.81 -1.52
N ILE A 35 8.73 10.91 -0.49
CA ILE A 35 9.14 11.27 0.87
C ILE A 35 10.05 10.18 1.44
N LEU A 36 9.64 8.91 1.35
CA LEU A 36 10.41 7.79 1.89
C LEU A 36 11.79 7.66 1.23
N LYS A 37 11.93 7.92 -0.08
CA LYS A 37 13.23 7.97 -0.76
C LYS A 37 14.20 9.01 -0.21
N LEU A 38 13.70 10.12 0.33
CA LEU A 38 14.55 11.17 0.91
C LEU A 38 14.94 10.89 2.37
N HIS A 39 14.13 10.10 3.08
CA HIS A 39 14.24 9.97 4.54
C HIS A 39 14.60 8.56 5.03
N LEU A 40 14.34 7.50 4.25
CA LEU A 40 14.70 6.14 4.64
C LEU A 40 16.19 5.88 4.48
N GLN A 41 16.75 5.23 5.50
CA GLN A 41 18.06 4.61 5.40
C GLN A 41 17.97 3.35 4.53
N GLU A 42 19.08 2.95 3.91
CA GLU A 42 19.11 1.82 2.96
C GLU A 42 18.57 0.51 3.55
N ASN A 43 18.85 0.22 4.82
CA ASN A 43 18.45 -1.00 5.53
C ASN A 43 17.40 -0.72 6.63
N ALA A 44 16.50 0.24 6.42
CA ALA A 44 15.51 0.61 7.41
C ALA A 44 14.49 -0.51 7.70
N HIS A 45 13.94 -0.52 8.90
CA HIS A 45 12.79 -1.34 9.29
C HIS A 45 11.53 -0.47 9.31
N VAL A 46 10.55 -0.81 8.49
CA VAL A 46 9.32 -0.03 8.30
C VAL A 46 8.12 -0.85 8.76
N LEU A 47 7.28 -0.26 9.62
CA LEU A 47 6.00 -0.83 10.03
C LEU A 47 4.87 -0.15 9.23
N ILE A 48 4.10 -0.95 8.49
CA ILE A 48 2.88 -0.51 7.80
C ILE A 48 1.68 -1.00 8.61
N ILE A 49 0.83 -0.06 9.06
CA ILE A 49 -0.40 -0.36 9.79
C ILE A 49 -1.57 -0.19 8.81
N GLY A 50 -2.33 -1.26 8.59
CA GLY A 50 -3.42 -1.31 7.63
C GLY A 50 -2.92 -1.46 6.20
N CYS A 51 -2.18 -2.53 5.89
CA CYS A 51 -1.65 -2.73 4.53
C CYS A 51 -2.72 -3.13 3.50
N GLY A 52 -3.91 -3.53 3.94
CA GLY A 52 -5.07 -3.74 3.08
C GLY A 52 -4.81 -4.84 2.06
N THR A 53 -4.93 -4.54 0.77
CA THR A 53 -4.63 -5.53 -0.28
C THR A 53 -3.12 -5.74 -0.50
N GLY A 54 -2.26 -5.03 0.23
CA GLY A 54 -0.81 -5.05 0.04
C GLY A 54 -0.33 -4.25 -1.17
N TYR A 55 -1.19 -3.45 -1.81
CA TYR A 55 -0.83 -2.64 -2.98
C TYR A 55 0.38 -1.72 -2.71
N GLU A 56 0.35 -0.96 -1.60
CA GLU A 56 1.46 -0.09 -1.22
C GLU A 56 2.71 -0.89 -0.85
N LEU A 57 2.56 -2.00 -0.11
CA LEU A 57 3.68 -2.85 0.27
C LEU A 57 4.44 -3.34 -0.97
N ASN A 58 3.74 -3.82 -2.00
CA ASN A 58 4.35 -4.26 -3.25
C ASN A 58 5.13 -3.12 -3.93
N TYR A 59 4.57 -1.92 -3.92
CA TYR A 59 5.21 -0.74 -4.49
C TYR A 59 6.48 -0.34 -3.72
N LEU A 60 6.45 -0.38 -2.39
CA LEU A 60 7.58 -0.04 -1.54
C LEU A 60 8.69 -1.10 -1.55
N LEU A 61 8.34 -2.39 -1.60
CA LEU A 61 9.30 -3.49 -1.75
C LEU A 61 10.11 -3.36 -3.03
N ALA A 62 9.46 -3.00 -4.15
CA ALA A 62 10.14 -2.77 -5.42
C ALA A 62 11.06 -1.55 -5.38
N ALA A 63 10.70 -0.51 -4.61
CA ALA A 63 11.44 0.74 -4.53
C ALA A 63 12.60 0.73 -3.52
N HIS A 64 12.49 -0.09 -2.48
CA HIS A 64 13.41 -0.17 -1.34
C HIS A 64 13.77 -1.63 -1.02
N PRO A 65 14.48 -2.34 -1.91
CA PRO A 65 14.70 -3.78 -1.80
C PRO A 65 15.52 -4.21 -0.58
N ASN A 66 16.27 -3.28 0.01
CA ASN A 66 17.12 -3.53 1.17
C ASN A 66 16.42 -3.23 2.51
N CYS A 67 15.24 -2.58 2.47
CA CYS A 67 14.44 -2.33 3.65
C CYS A 67 13.66 -3.58 4.08
N THR A 68 13.41 -3.71 5.38
CA THR A 68 12.55 -4.75 5.94
C THR A 68 11.19 -4.15 6.28
N PHE A 69 10.12 -4.77 5.78
CA PHE A 69 8.75 -4.32 6.05
C PHE A 69 8.03 -5.30 6.97
N THR A 70 7.47 -4.79 8.06
CA THR A 70 6.52 -5.51 8.93
C THR A 70 5.14 -4.90 8.68
N VAL A 71 4.11 -5.74 8.56
CA VAL A 71 2.77 -5.26 8.20
C VAL A 71 1.69 -5.82 9.11
N THR A 72 0.62 -5.05 9.32
CA THR A 72 -0.60 -5.47 10.00
C THR A 72 -1.82 -5.05 9.20
N GLU A 73 -2.91 -5.83 9.27
CA GLU A 73 -4.20 -5.58 8.61
C GLU A 73 -5.23 -5.04 9.59
#